data_AF-A0AAD9FR37-F1
#
_entry.id   AF-A0AAD9FR37-F1
#
_cell.length_a   1.000
_cell.length_b   1.000
_cell.length_c   1.000
_cell.angle_alpha   90.00
_cell.angle_beta   90.00
_cell.angle_gamma   90.00
#
_symmetry.space_group_name_H-M   'P 1'
#
loop_
_entity.id
_entity.type
_entity.pdbx_description
1 polymer ?
#
loop_
_entity_poly.entity_id
_entity_poly.type
_entity_poly.pdbx_seq_one_letter_code
_entity_poly.pdbx_strand_id
1 'polypeptide(L)'
;MTNLSYYLLPLIWFQAPYASVRGPLIRLRLDDNTNPRLCLDRLEKSGKYSPRLIAKLRRRESCEKNVWEGMPMILAAIVAGNAVGLSERFMNTVSIGYFVLRCAYIWSYINIETKPASFIRSVLWWGCNFCSFTTFVKAGMALNK
;
A
#
# COMPACT_ATOMS: atom_id res chain seq x y z
N MET A 1 11.45 2.81 -25.34
CA MET A 1 10.67 1.76 -24.64
C MET A 1 9.32 2.38 -24.27
N THR A 2 8.31 1.63 -23.88
CA THR A 2 7.04 2.27 -23.43
C THR A 2 7.17 2.67 -21.98
N ASN A 3 6.80 3.91 -21.64
CA ASN A 3 6.75 4.36 -20.25
C ASN A 3 5.46 3.85 -19.57
N LEU A 4 5.61 2.83 -18.71
CA LEU A 4 4.52 2.17 -18.00
C LEU A 4 4.21 2.84 -16.64
N SER A 5 5.05 3.77 -16.18
CA SER A 5 4.96 4.31 -14.82
C SER A 5 3.62 5.02 -14.53
N TYR A 6 3.06 5.74 -15.49
CA TYR A 6 1.75 6.38 -15.35
C TYR A 6 0.58 5.37 -15.30
N TYR A 7 0.66 4.30 -16.10
CA TYR A 7 -0.36 3.24 -16.09
C TYR A 7 -0.37 2.44 -14.78
N LEU A 8 0.72 2.49 -14.01
CA LEU A 8 0.79 1.90 -12.68
C LEU A 8 0.15 2.76 -11.59
N LEU A 9 -0.09 4.06 -11.81
CA LEU A 9 -0.68 4.92 -10.76
C LEU A 9 -2.07 4.44 -10.32
N PRO A 10 -3.03 4.10 -11.22
CA PRO A 10 -4.31 3.52 -10.82
C PRO A 10 -4.13 2.18 -10.11
N LEU A 11 -3.19 1.35 -10.57
CA LEU A 11 -2.93 0.05 -9.96
C LEU A 11 -2.36 0.18 -8.55
N ILE A 12 -1.47 1.15 -8.31
CA ILE A 12 -0.96 1.51 -6.99
C ILE A 12 -2.10 2.03 -6.11
N TRP A 13 -2.98 2.88 -6.65
CA TRP A 13 -4.13 3.39 -5.90
C TRP A 13 -5.05 2.25 -5.42
N PHE A 14 -5.33 1.28 -6.28
CA PHE A 14 -6.17 0.11 -5.94
C PHE A 14 -5.58 -0.81 -4.86
N GLN A 15 -4.29 -0.68 -4.52
CA GLN A 15 -3.69 -1.44 -3.43
C GLN A 15 -4.29 -1.08 -2.06
N ALA A 16 -4.71 0.18 -1.85
CA ALA A 16 -5.32 0.59 -0.58
C ALA A 16 -6.75 0.03 -0.39
N PRO A 17 -7.69 0.19 -1.35
CA PRO A 17 -8.98 -0.50 -1.30
C PRO A 17 -8.85 -2.03 -1.21
N TYR A 18 -7.83 -2.62 -1.86
CA TYR A 18 -7.57 -4.05 -1.73
C TYR A 18 -7.17 -4.46 -0.29
N ALA A 19 -6.39 -3.63 0.41
CA ALA A 19 -6.03 -3.85 1.81
C ALA A 19 -7.21 -3.63 2.77
N SER A 20 -8.24 -2.90 2.35
CA SER A 20 -9.38 -2.52 3.18
C SER A 20 -10.12 -3.70 3.82
N VAL A 21 -10.74 -3.41 4.96
CA VAL A 21 -11.68 -4.31 5.66
C VAL A 21 -13.02 -4.42 4.93
N ARG A 22 -13.37 -3.46 4.06
CA ARG A 22 -14.67 -3.38 3.39
C ARG A 22 -15.02 -4.63 2.57
N GLY A 23 -14.07 -5.14 1.79
CA GLY A 23 -14.26 -6.37 0.99
C GLY A 23 -14.63 -7.59 1.86
N PRO A 24 -13.84 -7.92 2.90
CA PRO A 24 -14.20 -8.94 3.88
C PRO A 24 -15.58 -8.73 4.54
N LEU A 25 -15.92 -7.49 4.93
CA LEU A 25 -17.18 -7.19 5.59
C LEU A 25 -18.39 -7.41 4.68
N ILE A 26 -18.30 -7.01 3.41
CA ILE A 26 -19.33 -7.27 2.40
C ILE A 26 -19.56 -8.78 2.24
N ARG A 27 -18.48 -9.58 2.17
CA ARG A 27 -18.59 -11.04 2.05
C ARG A 27 -19.24 -11.71 3.26
N LEU A 28 -19.06 -11.11 4.44
CA LEU A 28 -19.70 -11.58 5.67
C LEU A 28 -21.12 -11.02 5.86
N ARG A 29 -21.58 -10.13 4.97
CA ARG A 29 -22.85 -9.37 5.08
C ARG A 29 -22.93 -8.54 6.37
N LEU A 30 -21.81 -7.94 6.73
CA LEU A 30 -21.62 -7.12 7.94
C LEU A 30 -21.24 -5.68 7.59
N ASP A 31 -21.33 -5.30 6.33
CA ASP A 31 -21.07 -3.94 5.87
C ASP A 31 -22.25 -3.02 6.16
N ASP A 32 -21.92 -1.79 6.51
CA ASP A 32 -22.86 -0.68 6.67
C ASP A 32 -22.34 0.48 5.83
N ASN A 33 -23.05 0.81 4.75
CA ASN A 33 -22.67 1.91 3.87
C ASN A 33 -22.92 3.30 4.46
N THR A 34 -23.78 3.41 5.48
CA THR A 34 -24.01 4.66 6.18
C THR A 34 -22.85 5.01 7.10
N ASN A 35 -22.22 4.00 7.72
CA ASN A 35 -21.05 4.18 8.57
C ASN A 35 -20.04 3.02 8.48
N PRO A 36 -19.29 2.91 7.37
CA PRO A 36 -18.43 1.77 7.10
C PRO A 36 -17.23 1.68 8.05
N ARG A 37 -16.79 2.81 8.61
CA ARG A 37 -15.62 2.87 9.50
C ARG A 37 -15.90 2.25 10.87
N LEU A 38 -17.13 2.38 11.37
CA LEU A 38 -17.52 1.82 12.67
C LEU A 38 -17.90 0.34 12.61
N CYS A 39 -18.00 -0.27 11.42
CA CYS A 39 -18.41 -1.67 11.27
C CYS A 39 -17.54 -2.61 12.10
N LEU A 40 -16.21 -2.47 12.00
CA LEU A 40 -15.29 -3.36 12.70
C LEU A 40 -15.37 -3.20 14.24
N ASP A 41 -15.54 -1.97 14.72
CA ASP A 41 -15.72 -1.69 16.16
C ASP A 41 -17.00 -2.33 16.70
N ARG A 42 -18.10 -2.26 15.94
CA ARG A 42 -19.37 -2.91 16.30
C ARG A 42 -19.22 -4.43 16.33
N LEU A 43 -18.50 -5.00 15.37
CA LEU A 43 -18.25 -6.44 15.32
C LEU A 43 -17.42 -6.93 16.51
N GLU A 44 -16.36 -6.19 16.86
CA GLU A 44 -15.54 -6.50 18.02
C GLU A 44 -16.34 -6.41 19.32
N LYS A 45 -17.12 -5.34 19.51
CA LYS A 45 -18.00 -5.16 20.69
C LYS A 45 -19.09 -6.23 20.80
N SER A 46 -19.52 -6.82 19.68
CA SER A 46 -20.57 -7.84 19.70
C SER A 46 -20.15 -9.13 20.41
N GLY A 47 -18.84 -9.42 20.49
CA GLY A 47 -18.31 -10.67 21.05
C GLY A 47 -18.68 -11.93 20.26
N LYS A 48 -19.38 -11.81 19.13
CA LYS A 48 -19.92 -12.96 18.35
C LYS A 48 -18.86 -13.68 17.51
N TYR A 49 -17.72 -13.05 17.27
CA TYR A 49 -16.70 -13.53 16.33
C TYR A 49 -15.41 -13.89 17.04
N SER A 50 -14.65 -14.82 16.46
CA SER A 50 -13.41 -15.28 17.07
C SER A 50 -12.39 -14.12 17.21
N PRO A 51 -11.63 -14.05 18.31
CA PRO A 51 -10.58 -13.04 18.49
C PRO A 51 -9.57 -13.02 17.34
N ARG A 52 -9.28 -14.20 16.77
CA ARG A 52 -8.37 -14.34 15.61
C ARG A 52 -8.90 -13.63 14.37
N LEU A 53 -10.21 -13.76 14.07
CA LEU A 53 -10.83 -13.07 12.95
C LEU A 53 -10.77 -11.54 13.13
N ILE A 54 -11.17 -11.06 14.32
CA ILE A 54 -11.11 -9.64 14.65
C ILE A 54 -9.69 -9.09 14.52
N ALA A 55 -8.69 -9.79 15.07
CA ALA A 55 -7.28 -9.40 14.94
C ALA A 55 -6.82 -9.33 13.48
N LYS A 56 -7.25 -10.26 12.61
CA LYS A 56 -6.95 -10.22 11.18
C LYS A 56 -7.60 -9.01 10.50
N LEU A 57 -8.86 -8.70 10.81
CA LEU A 57 -9.56 -7.53 10.28
C LEU A 57 -8.92 -6.22 10.74
N ARG A 58 -8.45 -6.14 12.00
CA ARG A 58 -7.68 -5.00 12.51
C ARG A 58 -6.34 -4.84 11.79
N ARG A 59 -5.60 -5.93 11.53
CA ARG A 59 -4.39 -5.87 10.70
C ARG A 59 -4.67 -5.35 9.29
N ARG A 60 -5.82 -5.70 8.69
CA ARG A 60 -6.25 -5.15 7.39
C ARG A 60 -6.52 -3.66 7.47
N GLU A 61 -7.26 -3.21 8.47
CA GLU A 61 -7.54 -1.79 8.69
C GLU A 61 -6.25 -0.97 8.89
N SER A 62 -5.32 -1.45 9.72
CA SER A 62 -4.01 -0.80 9.91
C SER A 62 -3.17 -0.81 8.63
N CYS A 63 -3.23 -1.90 7.87
CA CYS A 63 -2.54 -2.00 6.59
C CYS A 63 -3.09 -0.98 5.58
N GLU A 64 -4.41 -0.87 5.43
CA GLU A 64 -5.05 0.12 4.57
C GLU A 64 -4.60 1.55 4.90
N LYS A 65 -4.63 1.93 6.18
CA LYS A 65 -4.18 3.26 6.64
C LYS A 65 -2.73 3.51 6.24
N ASN A 66 -1.83 2.55 6.47
CA ASN A 66 -0.43 2.68 6.07
C ASN A 66 -0.23 2.81 4.56
N VAL A 67 -1.01 2.08 3.75
CA VAL A 67 -0.94 2.18 2.29
C VAL A 67 -1.38 3.57 1.85
N TRP A 68 -2.46 4.12 2.42
CA TRP A 68 -2.89 5.51 2.15
C TRP A 68 -1.84 6.54 2.56
N GLU A 69 -1.25 6.42 3.76
CA GLU A 69 -0.22 7.34 4.26
C GLU A 69 1.03 7.37 3.37
N GLY A 70 1.45 6.20 2.87
CA GLY A 70 2.64 6.09 2.00
C GLY A 70 2.38 6.39 0.52
N MET A 71 1.13 6.50 0.08
CA MET A 71 0.77 6.66 -1.33
C MET A 71 1.22 8.00 -1.92
N PRO A 72 1.02 9.17 -1.26
CA PRO A 72 1.45 10.45 -1.82
C PRO A 72 2.92 10.48 -2.21
N MET A 73 3.78 9.84 -1.41
CA MET A 73 5.23 9.81 -1.62
C MET A 73 5.61 9.15 -2.95
N ILE A 74 5.00 8.01 -3.30
CA ILE A 74 5.31 7.33 -4.57
C ILE A 74 4.67 8.03 -5.77
N LEU A 75 3.44 8.52 -5.63
CA LEU A 75 2.76 9.22 -6.73
C LEU A 75 3.55 10.49 -7.10
N ALA A 76 3.97 11.26 -6.09
CA ALA A 76 4.80 12.44 -6.29
C ALA A 76 6.16 12.08 -6.90
N ALA A 77 6.80 10.98 -6.47
CA ALA A 77 8.05 10.53 -7.05
C ALA A 77 7.92 10.16 -8.53
N ILE A 78 6.87 9.42 -8.91
CA ILE A 78 6.62 9.04 -10.31
C ILE A 78 6.38 10.28 -11.17
N VAL A 79 5.56 11.23 -10.71
CA VAL A 79 5.31 12.48 -11.44
C VAL A 79 6.59 13.30 -11.57
N ALA A 80 7.33 13.51 -10.48
CA ALA A 80 8.57 14.30 -10.48
C ALA A 80 9.65 13.70 -11.39
N GLY A 81 9.88 12.39 -11.31
CA GLY A 81 10.87 11.71 -12.14
C GLY A 81 10.56 11.79 -13.63
N ASN A 82 9.28 11.68 -14.01
CA ASN A 82 8.85 11.86 -15.39
C ASN A 82 8.94 13.32 -15.85
N ALA A 83 8.60 14.29 -14.98
CA ALA A 83 8.60 15.72 -15.32
C ALA A 83 9.99 16.23 -15.69
N VAL A 84 11.05 15.66 -15.10
CA VAL A 84 12.45 16.03 -15.38
C VAL A 84 13.11 15.11 -16.43
N GLY A 85 12.34 14.24 -17.09
CA GLY A 85 12.83 13.39 -18.16
C GLY A 85 13.77 12.26 -17.72
N LEU A 86 13.59 11.69 -16.52
CA LEU A 86 14.31 10.46 -16.16
C LEU A 86 13.98 9.33 -17.15
N SER A 87 14.95 8.44 -17.38
CA SER A 87 14.81 7.41 -18.41
C SER A 87 13.62 6.47 -18.14
N GLU A 88 12.92 6.07 -19.21
CA GLU A 88 11.77 5.17 -19.14
C GLU A 88 12.12 3.85 -18.44
N ARG A 89 13.34 3.33 -18.67
CA ARG A 89 13.83 2.12 -18.01
C ARG A 89 13.80 2.29 -16.49
N PHE A 90 14.35 3.41 -16.00
CA PHE A 90 14.37 3.70 -14.57
C PHE A 90 12.96 3.86 -14.03
N MET A 91 12.13 4.70 -14.66
CA MET A 91 10.76 4.95 -14.18
C MET A 91 9.91 3.69 -14.15
N ASN A 92 10.05 2.80 -15.14
CA ASN A 92 9.38 1.51 -15.17
C ASN A 92 9.87 0.59 -14.06
N THR A 93 11.19 0.45 -13.88
CA THR A 93 11.77 -0.42 -12.83
C THR A 93 11.32 0.01 -11.45
N VAL A 94 11.34 1.31 -11.15
CA VAL A 94 10.95 1.80 -9.83
C VAL A 94 9.45 1.66 -9.59
N SER A 95 8.61 1.97 -10.59
CA SER A 95 7.15 1.88 -10.44
C SER A 95 6.68 0.43 -10.30
N ILE A 96 7.21 -0.48 -11.12
CA ILE A 96 6.91 -1.92 -11.02
C ILE A 96 7.45 -2.47 -9.71
N GLY A 97 8.69 -2.11 -9.35
CA GLY A 97 9.32 -2.52 -8.09
C GLY A 97 8.48 -2.11 -6.88
N TYR A 98 8.05 -0.85 -6.82
CA TYR A 98 7.15 -0.37 -5.78
C TYR A 98 5.85 -1.19 -5.74
N PHE A 99 5.19 -1.38 -6.88
CA PHE A 99 3.92 -2.10 -6.94
C PHE A 99 4.04 -3.52 -6.37
N VAL A 100 5.08 -4.26 -6.80
CA VAL A 100 5.34 -5.63 -6.32
C VAL A 100 5.68 -5.64 -4.83
N LEU A 101 6.59 -4.77 -4.38
CA LEU A 101 6.96 -4.66 -2.96
C LEU A 101 5.75 -4.33 -2.09
N ARG A 102 4.86 -3.44 -2.56
CA ARG A 102 3.67 -3.05 -1.83
C ARG A 102 2.63 -4.18 -1.78
N CYS A 103 2.47 -4.97 -2.85
CA CYS A 103 1.65 -6.19 -2.83
C CYS A 103 2.17 -7.20 -1.80
N ALA A 104 3.48 -7.44 -1.77
CA ALA A 104 4.11 -8.33 -0.79
C ALA A 104 3.98 -7.78 0.65
N TYR A 105 4.10 -6.46 0.83
CA TYR A 105 3.91 -5.79 2.11
C TYR A 105 2.48 -6.00 2.63
N ILE A 106 1.47 -5.75 1.80
CA ILE A 106 0.05 -5.92 2.15
C ILE A 106 -0.23 -7.37 2.55
N TRP A 107 0.23 -8.33 1.76
CA TRP A 107 0.06 -9.75 2.08
C TRP A 107 0.70 -10.11 3.42
N SER A 108 1.93 -9.66 3.66
CA SER A 108 2.69 -9.91 4.89
C SER A 108 2.04 -9.24 6.11
N TYR A 109 1.50 -8.04 5.94
CA TYR A 109 0.81 -7.31 7.00
C TYR A 109 -0.42 -8.07 7.48
N ILE A 110 -1.23 -8.54 6.53
CA ILE A 110 -2.53 -9.15 6.83
C ILE A 110 -2.37 -10.56 7.43
N ASN A 111 -1.45 -11.37 6.88
CA ASN A 111 -1.43 -12.81 7.16
C ASN A 111 -0.40 -13.25 8.21
N ILE A 112 0.67 -12.50 8.44
CA ILE A 112 1.68 -12.89 9.44
C ILE A 112 1.16 -12.57 10.85
N GLU A 113 1.29 -13.51 11.78
CA GLU A 113 0.83 -13.35 13.16
C GLU A 113 1.99 -13.30 14.16
N THR A 114 3.14 -13.89 13.80
CA THR A 114 4.29 -14.01 14.69
C THR A 114 5.18 -12.77 14.64
N LYS A 115 5.66 -12.34 15.81
CA LYS A 115 6.55 -11.18 15.96
C LYS A 115 7.83 -11.31 15.12
N PRO A 116 8.55 -12.46 15.09
CA PRO A 116 9.79 -12.57 14.30
C PRO A 116 9.54 -12.45 12.80
N ALA A 117 8.52 -13.12 12.26
CA ALA A 117 8.22 -13.04 10.83
C ALA A 117 7.68 -11.66 10.42
N SER A 118 7.14 -10.87 11.37
CA SER A 118 6.62 -9.53 11.07
C SER A 118 7.68 -8.53 10.59
N PHE A 119 8.97 -8.75 10.87
CA PHE A 119 10.05 -7.86 10.43
C PHE A 119 10.16 -7.77 8.90
N ILE A 120 9.68 -8.77 8.16
CA ILE A 120 9.60 -8.70 6.70
C ILE A 120 8.76 -7.50 6.23
N ARG A 121 7.75 -7.08 7.03
CA ARG A 121 6.94 -5.90 6.73
C ARG A 121 7.79 -4.63 6.75
N SER A 122 8.68 -4.51 7.72
CA SER A 122 9.57 -3.34 7.84
C SER A 122 10.54 -3.28 6.66
N VAL A 123 11.10 -4.42 6.27
CA VAL A 123 11.99 -4.51 5.09
C VAL A 123 11.24 -4.11 3.82
N LEU A 124 10.05 -4.67 3.58
CA LEU A 124 9.23 -4.35 2.42
C LEU A 124 8.77 -2.89 2.41
N TRP A 125 8.42 -2.34 3.59
CA TRP A 125 8.04 -0.94 3.74
C TRP A 125 9.19 0.01 3.41
N TRP A 126 10.39 -0.26 3.92
CA TRP A 126 11.59 0.51 3.56
C TRP A 126 11.92 0.39 2.08
N GLY A 127 11.81 -0.81 1.50
CA GLY A 127 11.95 -1.02 0.06
C GLY A 127 11.03 -0.13 -0.77
N CYS A 128 9.74 -0.05 -0.39
CA CYS A 128 8.79 0.85 -1.04
C CYS A 128 9.21 2.32 -0.93
N ASN A 129 9.71 2.76 0.23
CA ASN A 129 10.15 4.15 0.42
C ASN A 129 11.42 4.46 -0.36
N PHE A 130 12.36 3.52 -0.47
CA PHE A 130 13.56 3.71 -1.27
C PHE A 130 13.26 3.88 -2.77
N CYS A 131 12.21 3.24 -3.30
CA CYS A 131 11.71 3.54 -4.64
C CYS A 131 11.41 5.05 -4.82
N SER A 132 10.70 5.65 -3.86
CA SER A 132 10.39 7.08 -3.90
C SER A 132 11.62 7.95 -3.69
N PHE A 133 12.42 7.69 -2.65
CA PHE A 133 13.59 8.51 -2.31
C PHE A 133 14.64 8.52 -3.41
N THR A 134 14.96 7.36 -4.00
CA THR A 134 15.93 7.28 -5.10
C THR A 134 15.45 8.05 -6.33
N THR A 135 14.15 8.06 -6.60
CA THR A 135 13.56 8.83 -7.69
C THR A 135 13.64 10.32 -7.43
N PHE A 136 13.32 10.80 -6.22
CA PHE A 136 13.46 12.21 -5.87
C PHE A 136 14.91 12.70 -5.95
N VAL A 137 15.86 11.93 -5.42
CA VAL A 137 17.30 12.27 -5.52
C VAL A 137 17.73 12.38 -6.97
N LYS A 138 17.38 11.40 -7.81
CA LYS A 138 17.71 11.43 -9.24
C LYS A 138 17.03 12.60 -9.96
N ALA A 139 15.81 12.94 -9.58
CA ALA A 139 15.09 14.06 -10.17
C ALA A 139 15.77 15.39 -9.81
N GLY A 140 16.15 15.59 -8.55
CA GLY A 140 16.90 16.77 -8.11
C GLY A 140 18.27 16.88 -8.81
N MET A 141 18.99 15.76 -8.97
CA MET A 141 20.24 15.74 -9.73
C MET A 141 20.05 16.08 -11.22
N ALA A 142 18.89 15.77 -11.81
CA ALA A 142 18.61 16.10 -13.21
C ALA A 142 18.32 17.59 -13.40
N LEU A 143 17.71 18.25 -12.41
CA LEU A 143 17.43 19.69 -12.41
C LEU A 143 18.66 20.56 -12.16
N ASN A 144 19.60 20.07 -11.35
CA ASN A 144 20.83 20.79 -11.00
C ASN A 144 21.96 20.61 -12.03
N LYS A 145 21.64 20.18 -13.26
CA LYS A 145 22.60 20.08 -14.36
C LYS A 145 22.68 21.38 -15.14
#